data_AF-A0AAV4XPX6-F1
#
_entry.id   AF-A0AAV4XPX6-F1
#
_cell.length_a   1.000
_cell.length_b   1.000
_cell.length_c   1.000
_cell.angle_alpha   90.00
_cell.angle_beta   90.00
_cell.angle_gamma   90.00
#
_symmetry.space_group_name_H-M   'P 1'
#
loop_
_entity.id
_entity.type
_entity.pdbx_description
1 polymer ?
#
loop_
_entity_poly.entity_id
_entity_poly.type
_entity_poly.pdbx_seq_one_letter_code
_entity_poly.pdbx_strand_id
1 'polypeptide(L)'
;MTDDDKEYFQCKGKSKETIQEKLVAFWTDDYINGFTLNRKLITADRYASLLYSSAVDGNLVATKFFFQNISSEDSDVTVFDAVNVILKKGRHRDDFIFYEKGFGEVLNFLVPNMDEKNRTRIFLSNDKEKLYKYFLHYSRPIIFLKFVREFKAAFRVDLYVTLLVEILFKYLNGYISYNYQLFFKRFWQLIPKEFQNMISRFSPVGGTILIAVVKRKFPFMLEKSILFTYELSNRIKLQTSGVIRGSHLDKYKFFTYLIREGICTVESLNRVQDKFSEDLLDIGEEPPLVFNYFGLLINEIKNEPYKYKNLTMTELEPELSD
;
A
#
# COMPACT_ATOMS: atom_id res chain seq x y z
N MET A 1 25.03 20.50 6.45
CA MET A 1 23.61 20.67 6.82
C MET A 1 23.35 19.93 8.11
N THR A 2 22.99 20.66 9.16
CA THR A 2 22.48 20.08 10.40
C THR A 2 21.01 19.67 10.21
N ASP A 3 20.44 18.87 11.11
CA ASP A 3 19.03 18.49 11.02
C ASP A 3 18.09 19.70 11.23
N ASP A 4 18.57 20.76 11.89
CA ASP A 4 17.86 22.03 12.06
C ASP A 4 17.66 22.77 10.72
N ASP A 5 18.64 22.68 9.80
CA ASP A 5 18.52 23.28 8.47
C ASP A 5 17.42 22.59 7.65
N LYS A 6 17.17 21.30 7.89
CA LYS A 6 16.12 20.51 7.22
C LYS A 6 14.72 20.89 7.69
N GLU A 7 14.57 21.40 8.91
CA GLU A 7 13.27 21.81 9.48
C GLU A 7 12.70 23.07 8.80
N TYR A 8 13.55 24.01 8.37
CA TYR A 8 13.11 25.21 7.66
C TYR A 8 12.44 24.93 6.30
N PHE A 9 12.65 23.75 5.72
CA PHE A 9 12.01 23.32 4.46
C PHE A 9 10.52 22.95 4.61
N GLN A 10 9.99 22.77 5.84
CA GLN A 10 8.66 22.16 6.06
C GLN A 10 7.51 23.13 6.44
N CYS A 11 7.74 24.42 6.64
CA CYS A 11 6.67 25.36 7.05
C CYS A 11 5.64 25.66 5.94
N LYS A 12 4.36 25.98 6.27
CA LYS A 12 3.25 26.34 5.33
C LYS A 12 2.84 27.83 5.48
N GLY A 13 2.79 28.62 4.39
CA GLY A 13 2.29 30.03 4.39
C GLY A 13 2.63 30.84 3.11
N LYS A 14 1.94 31.97 2.82
CA LYS A 14 2.12 32.78 1.58
C LYS A 14 3.37 33.67 1.53
N SER A 15 4.08 33.87 2.63
CA SER A 15 5.43 34.46 2.64
C SER A 15 6.52 33.56 2.01
N LYS A 16 6.10 32.46 1.38
CA LYS A 16 6.89 31.32 0.92
C LYS A 16 7.72 31.55 -0.32
N GLU A 17 7.21 32.25 -1.33
CA GLU A 17 7.90 32.30 -2.64
C GLU A 17 9.27 32.97 -2.50
N THR A 18 9.33 34.11 -1.81
CA THR A 18 10.59 34.85 -1.58
C THR A 18 11.55 34.13 -0.63
N ILE A 19 11.05 33.26 0.25
CA ILE A 19 11.88 32.44 1.16
C ILE A 19 12.36 31.17 0.44
N GLN A 20 11.53 30.56 -0.41
CA GLN A 20 11.89 29.41 -1.24
C GLN A 20 12.93 29.79 -2.29
N GLU A 21 12.80 30.93 -2.98
CA GLU A 21 13.83 31.43 -3.89
C GLU A 21 15.17 31.65 -3.19
N LYS A 22 15.15 32.20 -1.96
CA LYS A 22 16.37 32.38 -1.16
C LYS A 22 16.98 31.07 -0.67
N LEU A 23 16.16 30.08 -0.31
CA LEU A 23 16.60 28.74 0.11
C LEU A 23 17.12 27.92 -1.06
N VAL A 24 16.47 28.00 -2.23
CA VAL A 24 16.97 27.41 -3.47
C VAL A 24 18.27 28.09 -3.84
N ALA A 25 18.35 29.43 -3.83
CA ALA A 25 19.60 30.15 -4.04
C ALA A 25 20.69 29.69 -3.07
N PHE A 26 20.41 29.57 -1.77
CA PHE A 26 21.37 29.09 -0.77
C PHE A 26 21.83 27.65 -1.01
N TRP A 27 20.93 26.70 -1.24
CA TRP A 27 21.28 25.30 -1.56
C TRP A 27 22.07 25.21 -2.86
N THR A 28 21.62 25.95 -3.88
CA THR A 28 22.29 26.01 -5.17
C THR A 28 23.67 26.62 -4.99
N ASP A 29 23.82 27.65 -4.14
CA ASP A 29 25.08 28.30 -3.84
C ASP A 29 26.07 27.42 -3.09
N ASP A 30 25.63 26.65 -2.09
CA ASP A 30 26.50 25.66 -1.44
C ASP A 30 26.93 24.53 -2.41
N TYR A 31 26.00 24.07 -3.25
CA TYR A 31 26.28 23.06 -4.29
C TYR A 31 27.20 23.61 -5.41
N ILE A 32 27.00 24.87 -5.81
CA ILE A 32 27.79 25.65 -6.77
C ILE A 32 29.14 26.09 -6.18
N ASN A 33 29.25 26.33 -4.88
CA ASN A 33 30.54 26.71 -4.27
C ASN A 33 31.43 25.48 -4.06
N GLY A 34 30.85 24.28 -3.93
CA GLY A 34 31.57 23.01 -4.08
C GLY A 34 32.01 22.70 -5.52
N PHE A 35 31.37 23.31 -6.52
CA PHE A 35 31.65 23.16 -7.95
C PHE A 35 31.68 24.54 -8.62
N THR A 36 32.79 25.27 -8.60
CA THR A 36 32.97 26.64 -9.17
C THR A 36 32.03 26.97 -10.34
N LEU A 37 30.85 27.52 -10.04
CA LEU A 37 29.80 27.76 -11.04
C LEU A 37 29.32 29.20 -10.97
N ASN A 38 29.34 29.87 -12.12
CA ASN A 38 29.09 31.31 -12.24
C ASN A 38 27.57 31.58 -12.32
N ARG A 39 27.00 32.27 -11.31
CA ARG A 39 25.55 32.52 -11.13
C ARG A 39 24.83 33.21 -12.30
N LYS A 40 25.55 33.88 -13.20
CA LYS A 40 24.96 34.70 -14.27
C LYS A 40 24.64 33.96 -15.58
N LEU A 41 24.91 32.65 -15.66
CA LEU A 41 24.74 31.84 -16.88
C LEU A 41 24.12 30.48 -16.54
N ILE A 42 22.86 30.47 -16.11
CA ILE A 42 22.13 29.20 -15.97
C ILE A 42 21.57 28.83 -17.35
N THR A 43 22.25 27.92 -18.04
CA THR A 43 21.82 27.32 -19.32
C THR A 43 20.83 26.18 -19.08
N ALA A 44 20.08 25.76 -20.11
CA ALA A 44 19.12 24.65 -20.04
C ALA A 44 19.74 23.35 -19.48
N ASP A 45 20.94 22.98 -19.94
CA ASP A 45 21.70 21.81 -19.44
C ASP A 45 22.00 21.86 -17.93
N ARG A 46 22.10 23.06 -17.35
CA ARG A 46 22.34 23.23 -15.91
C ARG A 46 21.05 23.10 -15.10
N TYR A 47 19.90 23.53 -15.62
CA TYR A 47 18.60 23.29 -14.98
C TYR A 47 18.28 21.79 -14.90
N ALA A 48 18.58 21.03 -15.96
CA ALA A 48 18.52 19.57 -15.96
C ALA A 48 19.39 18.96 -14.85
N SER A 49 20.66 19.34 -14.79
CA SER A 49 21.61 18.82 -13.80
C SER A 49 21.20 19.14 -12.35
N LEU A 50 20.67 20.34 -12.10
CA LEU A 50 20.20 20.78 -10.79
C LEU A 50 18.87 20.12 -10.39
N LEU A 51 17.95 19.93 -11.34
CA LEU A 51 16.74 19.15 -11.13
C LEU A 51 17.09 17.71 -10.74
N TYR A 52 17.98 17.06 -11.50
CA TYR A 52 18.44 15.71 -11.21
C TYR A 52 19.04 15.63 -9.80
N SER A 53 20.02 16.50 -9.49
CA SER A 53 20.74 16.47 -8.21
C SER A 53 19.79 16.71 -7.03
N SER A 54 18.94 17.74 -7.11
CA SER A 54 17.97 18.04 -6.04
C SER A 54 16.96 16.91 -5.81
N ALA A 55 16.48 16.27 -6.88
CA ALA A 55 15.57 15.14 -6.79
C ALA A 55 16.26 13.92 -6.14
N VAL A 56 17.48 13.61 -6.59
CA VAL A 56 18.29 12.48 -6.11
C VAL A 56 18.79 12.69 -4.67
N ASP A 57 18.80 13.93 -4.18
CA ASP A 57 19.05 14.29 -2.78
C ASP A 57 17.78 14.39 -1.92
N GLY A 58 16.59 14.21 -2.52
CA GLY A 58 15.31 14.23 -1.80
C GLY A 58 14.82 15.63 -1.43
N ASN A 59 15.31 16.68 -2.09
CA ASN A 59 14.93 18.06 -1.82
C ASN A 59 13.74 18.50 -2.69
N LEU A 60 12.52 18.24 -2.21
CA LEU A 60 11.27 18.56 -2.91
C LEU A 60 11.18 20.03 -3.36
N VAL A 61 11.62 20.97 -2.54
CA VAL A 61 11.49 22.40 -2.82
C VAL A 61 12.34 22.78 -4.02
N ALA A 62 13.61 22.38 -4.02
CA ALA A 62 14.52 22.61 -5.14
C ALA A 62 14.07 21.84 -6.39
N THR A 63 13.62 20.59 -6.25
CA THR A 63 13.07 19.81 -7.36
C THR A 63 11.90 20.53 -8.03
N LYS A 64 10.95 21.06 -7.27
CA LYS A 64 9.80 21.81 -7.84
C LYS A 64 10.25 23.05 -8.58
N PHE A 65 11.17 23.82 -7.99
CA PHE A 65 11.69 25.03 -8.61
C PHE A 65 12.36 24.73 -9.95
N PHE A 66 13.30 23.78 -9.99
CA PHE A 66 14.02 23.47 -11.22
C PHE A 66 13.13 22.78 -12.27
N PHE A 67 12.16 21.97 -11.84
CA PHE A 67 11.17 21.36 -12.74
C PHE A 67 10.31 22.42 -13.45
N GLN A 68 10.01 23.55 -12.80
CA GLN A 68 9.23 24.64 -13.41
C GLN A 68 10.05 25.52 -14.37
N ASN A 69 11.38 25.48 -14.30
CA ASN A 69 12.28 26.37 -15.03
C ASN A 69 13.10 25.67 -16.12
N ILE A 70 12.94 24.36 -16.28
CA ILE A 70 13.56 23.56 -17.33
C ILE A 70 12.67 23.52 -18.58
N SER A 71 13.27 23.30 -19.77
CA SER A 71 12.51 23.02 -20.99
C SER A 71 11.73 21.71 -20.86
N SER A 72 10.62 21.56 -21.58
CA SER A 72 9.81 20.33 -21.53
C SER A 72 10.59 19.10 -22.01
N GLU A 73 11.41 19.23 -23.06
CA GLU A 73 12.21 18.13 -23.61
C GLU A 73 13.29 17.66 -22.63
N ASP A 74 14.01 18.60 -22.00
CA ASP A 74 15.04 18.26 -21.02
C ASP A 74 14.44 17.72 -19.71
N SER A 75 13.23 18.18 -19.36
CA SER A 75 12.48 17.69 -18.20
C SER A 75 12.21 16.20 -18.28
N ASP A 76 11.71 15.73 -19.42
CA ASP A 76 11.26 14.35 -19.59
C ASP A 76 12.41 13.35 -19.36
N VAL A 77 13.59 13.61 -19.95
CA VAL A 77 14.78 12.76 -19.77
C VAL A 77 15.29 12.83 -18.33
N THR A 78 15.44 14.05 -17.80
CA THR A 78 15.99 14.28 -16.46
C THR A 78 15.15 13.65 -15.36
N VAL A 79 13.83 13.80 -15.46
CA VAL A 79 12.87 13.31 -14.47
C VAL A 79 12.81 11.79 -14.49
N PHE A 80 12.84 11.17 -15.67
CA PHE A 80 12.93 9.72 -15.81
C PHE A 80 14.19 9.17 -15.13
N ASP A 81 15.36 9.77 -15.41
CA ASP A 81 16.63 9.33 -14.84
C ASP A 81 16.68 9.53 -13.32
N ALA A 82 16.22 10.69 -12.83
CA ALA A 82 16.15 10.98 -11.41
C ALA A 82 15.29 9.96 -10.66
N VAL A 83 14.08 9.64 -11.17
CA VAL A 83 13.21 8.66 -10.52
C VAL A 83 13.81 7.27 -10.52
N ASN A 84 14.47 6.84 -11.61
CA ASN A 84 15.15 5.54 -11.60
C ASN A 84 16.26 5.48 -10.56
N VAL A 85 17.03 6.55 -10.40
CA VAL A 85 18.09 6.61 -9.37
C VAL A 85 17.49 6.59 -7.97
N ILE A 86 16.41 7.34 -7.73
CA ILE A 86 15.71 7.33 -6.44
C ILE A 86 15.19 5.91 -6.13
N LEU A 87 14.55 5.24 -7.08
CA LEU A 87 14.06 3.86 -6.90
C LEU A 87 15.18 2.86 -6.60
N LYS A 88 16.36 3.04 -7.22
CA LYS A 88 17.55 2.23 -6.92
C LYS A 88 18.14 2.50 -5.53
N LYS A 89 18.00 3.73 -5.00
CA LYS A 89 18.42 4.09 -3.63
C LYS A 89 17.51 3.50 -2.55
N GLY A 90 16.31 3.04 -2.89
CA GLY A 90 15.41 2.37 -1.97
C GLY A 90 16.08 1.16 -1.31
N ARG A 91 16.12 1.15 0.03
CA ARG A 91 16.74 0.04 0.78
C ARG A 91 15.69 -1.00 1.15
N HIS A 92 16.05 -2.26 1.00
CA HIS A 92 15.24 -3.38 1.48
C HIS A 92 15.50 -3.61 2.97
N ARG A 93 14.42 -3.67 3.76
CA ARG A 93 14.42 -4.16 5.15
C ARG A 93 13.18 -5.01 5.34
N ASP A 94 13.35 -6.28 5.68
CA ASP A 94 12.26 -7.20 6.05
C ASP A 94 11.08 -7.17 5.06
N ASP A 95 11.37 -7.32 3.77
CA ASP A 95 10.41 -7.22 2.64
C ASP A 95 9.77 -5.83 2.39
N PHE A 96 10.10 -4.83 3.20
CA PHE A 96 9.71 -3.43 3.01
C PHE A 96 10.80 -2.65 2.27
N ILE A 97 10.37 -1.69 1.46
CA ILE A 97 11.28 -0.72 0.86
C ILE A 97 11.15 0.58 1.63
N PHE A 98 12.25 0.95 2.27
CA PHE A 98 12.34 2.19 3.00
C PHE A 98 12.99 3.26 2.13
N TYR A 99 12.31 4.40 2.04
CA TYR A 99 12.86 5.62 1.51
C TYR A 99 12.96 6.65 2.63
N GLU A 100 14.04 7.41 2.65
CA GLU A 100 14.07 8.63 3.45
C GLU A 100 12.92 9.55 3.03
N LYS A 101 12.29 10.23 4.00
CA LYS A 101 11.05 11.02 3.81
C LYS A 101 11.12 11.95 2.59
N GLY A 102 12.27 12.58 2.34
CA GLY A 102 12.49 13.48 1.21
C GLY A 102 12.35 12.82 -0.16
N PHE A 103 12.85 11.60 -0.34
CA PHE A 103 12.70 10.87 -1.60
C PHE A 103 11.25 10.56 -1.92
N GLY A 104 10.44 10.29 -0.89
CA GLY A 104 9.03 10.04 -1.12
C GLY A 104 8.29 11.28 -1.61
N GLU A 105 8.49 12.40 -0.93
CA GLU A 105 7.88 13.65 -1.36
C GLU A 105 8.25 14.01 -2.81
N VAL A 106 9.51 13.78 -3.20
CA VAL A 106 9.99 13.93 -4.58
C VAL A 106 9.31 12.97 -5.55
N LEU A 107 9.22 11.66 -5.26
CA LEU A 107 8.55 10.69 -6.13
C LEU A 107 7.05 10.98 -6.30
N ASN A 108 6.38 11.40 -5.22
CA ASN A 108 4.98 11.81 -5.25
C ASN A 108 4.75 13.06 -6.12
N PHE A 109 5.77 13.90 -6.30
CA PHE A 109 5.70 15.05 -7.19
C PHE A 109 6.09 14.69 -8.62
N LEU A 110 7.22 14.03 -8.84
CA LEU A 110 7.77 13.79 -10.17
C LEU A 110 6.92 12.82 -10.98
N VAL A 111 6.53 11.67 -10.41
CA VAL A 111 5.87 10.62 -11.20
C VAL A 111 4.51 11.04 -11.78
N PRO A 112 3.61 11.74 -11.03
CA PRO A 112 2.40 12.27 -11.64
C PRO A 112 2.63 13.34 -12.72
N ASN A 113 3.77 14.05 -12.67
CA ASN A 113 4.09 15.15 -13.60
C ASN A 113 4.94 14.70 -14.81
N MET A 114 5.38 13.45 -14.87
CA MET A 114 5.99 12.87 -16.06
C MET A 114 4.98 12.74 -17.21
N ASP A 115 5.47 12.79 -18.44
CA ASP A 115 4.69 12.38 -19.61
C ASP A 115 4.27 10.89 -19.54
N GLU A 116 3.23 10.53 -20.30
CA GLU A 116 2.67 9.18 -20.30
C GLU A 116 3.66 8.10 -20.75
N LYS A 117 4.55 8.40 -21.70
CA LYS A 117 5.54 7.46 -22.22
C LYS A 117 6.58 7.14 -21.16
N ASN A 118 7.09 8.13 -20.44
CA ASN A 118 8.04 7.94 -19.36
C ASN A 118 7.42 7.30 -18.12
N ARG A 119 6.18 7.67 -17.76
CA ARG A 119 5.42 6.94 -16.73
C ARG A 119 5.32 5.47 -17.08
N THR A 120 4.86 5.15 -18.29
CA THR A 120 4.74 3.77 -18.77
C THR A 120 6.08 3.04 -18.70
N ARG A 121 7.18 3.68 -19.14
CA ARG A 121 8.52 3.09 -19.11
C ARG A 121 8.98 2.77 -17.69
N ILE A 122 8.70 3.63 -16.71
CA ILE A 122 9.03 3.38 -15.30
C ILE A 122 8.17 2.24 -14.73
N PHE A 123 6.87 2.24 -15.00
CA PHE A 123 5.96 1.19 -14.52
C PHE A 123 6.18 -0.17 -15.19
N LEU A 124 6.87 -0.20 -16.33
CA LEU A 124 7.36 -1.42 -16.99
C LEU A 124 8.81 -1.79 -16.63
N SER A 125 9.50 -0.95 -15.86
CA SER A 125 10.90 -1.19 -15.48
C SER A 125 11.06 -2.36 -14.50
N ASN A 126 12.29 -2.83 -14.34
CA ASN A 126 12.64 -3.85 -13.35
C ASN A 126 12.39 -3.40 -11.91
N ASP A 127 12.36 -2.09 -11.65
CA ASP A 127 12.16 -1.51 -10.32
C ASP A 127 10.69 -1.14 -10.04
N LYS A 128 9.75 -1.55 -10.91
CA LYS A 128 8.31 -1.21 -10.76
C LYS A 128 7.71 -1.64 -9.42
N GLU A 129 8.12 -2.79 -8.88
CA GLU A 129 7.65 -3.26 -7.57
C GLU A 129 8.03 -2.26 -6.48
N LYS A 130 9.24 -1.70 -6.57
CA LYS A 130 9.71 -0.68 -5.63
C LYS A 130 8.88 0.58 -5.69
N LEU A 131 8.46 0.97 -6.89
CA LEU A 131 7.59 2.11 -7.10
C LEU A 131 6.17 1.86 -6.55
N TYR A 132 5.60 0.66 -6.73
CA TYR A 132 4.27 0.36 -6.18
C TYR A 132 4.28 0.30 -4.66
N LYS A 133 5.27 -0.37 -4.06
CA LYS A 133 5.47 -0.38 -2.60
C LYS A 133 5.69 1.03 -2.06
N TYR A 134 6.46 1.84 -2.78
CA TYR A 134 6.63 3.25 -2.48
C TYR A 134 5.28 3.99 -2.44
N PHE A 135 4.49 3.93 -3.51
CA PHE A 135 3.20 4.60 -3.56
C PHE A 135 2.24 4.09 -2.49
N LEU A 136 2.27 2.80 -2.17
CA LEU A 136 1.46 2.22 -1.11
C LEU A 136 1.81 2.79 0.28
N HIS A 137 3.08 3.09 0.54
CA HIS A 137 3.53 3.58 1.84
C HIS A 137 3.49 5.10 2.00
N TYR A 138 3.77 5.84 0.94
CA TYR A 138 4.05 7.28 1.03
C TYR A 138 3.09 8.15 0.22
N SER A 139 2.27 7.58 -0.66
CA SER A 139 1.31 8.36 -1.44
C SER A 139 -0.09 8.29 -0.86
N ARG A 140 -0.93 9.25 -1.26
CA ARG A 140 -2.36 9.19 -0.96
C ARG A 140 -2.95 7.93 -1.63
N PRO A 141 -3.76 7.12 -0.94
CA PRO A 141 -4.35 5.89 -1.51
C PRO A 141 -5.03 6.11 -2.86
N ILE A 142 -5.65 7.28 -3.09
CA ILE A 142 -6.26 7.61 -4.38
C ILE A 142 -5.24 7.68 -5.53
N ILE A 143 -4.06 8.24 -5.28
CA ILE A 143 -3.00 8.34 -6.27
C ILE A 143 -2.49 6.93 -6.61
N PHE A 144 -2.23 6.11 -5.59
CA PHE A 144 -1.87 4.71 -5.78
C PHE A 144 -2.93 3.93 -6.58
N LEU A 145 -4.21 4.04 -6.21
CA LEU A 145 -5.30 3.35 -6.92
C LEU A 145 -5.43 3.81 -8.38
N LYS A 146 -5.21 5.11 -8.65
CA LYS A 146 -5.17 5.65 -10.02
C LYS A 146 -4.07 4.98 -10.83
N PHE A 147 -2.86 4.89 -10.28
CA PHE A 147 -1.73 4.24 -10.96
C PHE A 147 -1.96 2.73 -11.16
N VAL A 148 -2.48 2.03 -10.16
CA VAL A 148 -2.83 0.61 -10.31
C VAL A 148 -3.85 0.44 -11.43
N ARG A 149 -4.86 1.31 -11.52
CA ARG A 149 -5.87 1.26 -12.59
C ARG A 149 -5.27 1.49 -13.98
N GLU A 150 -4.42 2.50 -14.12
CA GLU A 150 -3.75 2.87 -15.36
C GLU A 150 -2.84 1.73 -15.86
N PHE A 151 -2.07 1.12 -14.95
CA PHE A 151 -1.05 0.14 -15.30
C PHE A 151 -1.42 -1.31 -15.00
N LYS A 152 -2.68 -1.62 -14.70
CA LYS A 152 -3.14 -2.97 -14.27
C LYS A 152 -2.73 -4.11 -15.20
N ALA A 153 -2.60 -3.83 -16.50
CA ALA A 153 -2.20 -4.82 -17.52
C ALA A 153 -0.72 -5.21 -17.44
N ALA A 154 0.13 -4.36 -16.85
CA ALA A 154 1.56 -4.61 -16.67
C ALA A 154 1.89 -5.46 -15.43
N PHE A 155 0.90 -5.69 -14.57
CA PHE A 155 1.09 -6.36 -13.29
C PHE A 155 1.04 -7.87 -13.48
N ARG A 156 1.95 -8.55 -12.81
CA ARG A 156 1.90 -9.99 -12.61
C ARG A 156 1.08 -10.31 -11.35
N VAL A 157 0.58 -11.54 -11.24
CA VAL A 157 -0.29 -11.97 -10.14
C VAL A 157 0.39 -11.88 -8.77
N ASP A 158 1.68 -12.21 -8.71
CA ASP A 158 2.54 -12.11 -7.53
C ASP A 158 2.65 -10.68 -6.98
N LEU A 159 2.74 -9.67 -7.85
CA LEU A 159 2.74 -8.27 -7.45
C LEU A 159 1.38 -7.87 -6.84
N TYR A 160 0.27 -8.30 -7.44
CA TYR A 160 -1.06 -8.09 -6.84
C TYR A 160 -1.18 -8.72 -5.47
N VAL A 161 -0.70 -9.95 -5.31
CA VAL A 161 -0.66 -10.66 -4.03
C VAL A 161 0.14 -9.86 -2.99
N THR A 162 1.34 -9.41 -3.37
CA THR A 162 2.23 -8.65 -2.49
C THR A 162 1.56 -7.38 -1.98
N LEU A 163 1.00 -6.58 -2.88
CA LEU A 163 0.31 -5.33 -2.53
C LEU A 163 -0.94 -5.58 -1.68
N LEU A 164 -1.70 -6.63 -1.99
CA LEU A 164 -2.90 -7.00 -1.24
C LEU A 164 -2.55 -7.37 0.21
N VAL A 165 -1.49 -8.15 0.40
CA VAL A 165 -0.97 -8.53 1.72
C VAL A 165 -0.45 -7.31 2.48
N GLU A 166 0.30 -6.42 1.82
CA GLU A 166 0.81 -5.19 2.44
C GLU A 166 -0.32 -4.25 2.90
N ILE A 167 -1.35 -4.03 2.07
CA ILE A 167 -2.54 -3.24 2.46
C ILE A 167 -3.24 -3.87 3.67
N LEU A 168 -3.41 -5.19 3.66
CA LEU A 168 -4.02 -5.92 4.77
C LEU A 168 -3.21 -5.75 6.05
N PHE A 169 -1.89 -5.88 6.01
CA PHE A 169 -1.05 -5.75 7.19
C PHE A 169 -1.11 -4.35 7.80
N LYS A 170 -1.27 -3.29 7.00
CA LYS A 170 -1.53 -1.94 7.52
C LYS A 170 -2.82 -1.88 8.33
N TYR A 171 -3.91 -2.50 7.85
CA TYR A 171 -5.14 -2.65 8.62
C TYR A 171 -4.94 -3.49 9.89
N LEU A 172 -4.27 -4.64 9.77
CA LEU A 172 -4.08 -5.56 10.90
C LEU A 172 -3.24 -4.92 12.02
N ASN A 173 -2.21 -4.16 11.66
CA ASN A 173 -1.34 -3.41 12.57
C ASN A 173 -1.98 -2.12 13.11
N GLY A 174 -3.19 -1.76 12.69
CA GLY A 174 -3.91 -0.61 13.24
C GLY A 174 -3.39 0.75 12.77
N TYR A 175 -2.81 0.84 11.57
CA TYR A 175 -2.43 2.13 10.99
C TYR A 175 -3.69 2.98 10.77
N ILE A 176 -3.67 4.22 11.25
CA ILE A 176 -4.83 5.14 11.23
C ILE A 176 -4.77 6.22 10.15
N SER A 177 -3.72 6.24 9.33
CA SER A 177 -3.53 7.24 8.27
C SER A 177 -4.64 7.23 7.23
N TYR A 178 -5.28 6.07 7.01
CA TYR A 178 -6.36 5.88 6.06
C TYR A 178 -7.29 4.74 6.49
N ASN A 179 -8.50 4.68 5.93
CA ASN A 179 -9.35 3.51 6.04
C ASN A 179 -8.81 2.35 5.17
N TYR A 180 -7.87 1.59 5.73
CA TYR A 180 -7.23 0.46 5.03
C TYR A 180 -8.19 -0.68 4.68
N GLN A 181 -9.32 -0.82 5.39
CA GLN A 181 -10.36 -1.77 5.00
C GLN A 181 -11.00 -1.38 3.68
N LEU A 182 -11.41 -0.11 3.55
CA LEU A 182 -11.99 0.42 2.31
C LEU A 182 -10.97 0.39 1.16
N PHE A 183 -9.73 0.77 1.45
CA PHE A 183 -8.65 0.74 0.46
C PHE A 183 -8.39 -0.68 -0.04
N PHE A 184 -8.35 -1.68 0.84
CA PHE A 184 -8.24 -3.08 0.46
C PHE A 184 -9.36 -3.51 -0.49
N LYS A 185 -10.62 -3.16 -0.18
CA LYS A 185 -11.78 -3.48 -1.03
C LYS A 185 -11.63 -2.88 -2.42
N ARG A 186 -11.29 -1.59 -2.49
CA ARG A 186 -11.09 -0.87 -3.77
C ARG A 186 -9.93 -1.47 -4.56
N PHE A 187 -8.84 -1.84 -3.91
CA PHE A 187 -7.72 -2.49 -4.58
C PHE A 187 -8.12 -3.87 -5.13
N TRP A 188 -8.80 -4.71 -4.35
CA TRP A 188 -9.31 -6.00 -4.82
C TRP A 188 -10.17 -5.86 -6.08
N GLN A 189 -11.09 -4.88 -6.10
CA GLN A 189 -11.95 -4.60 -7.25
C GLN A 189 -11.20 -4.18 -8.52
N LEU A 190 -9.98 -3.65 -8.41
CA LEU A 190 -9.15 -3.30 -9.57
C LEU A 190 -8.43 -4.50 -10.18
N ILE A 191 -8.26 -5.60 -9.44
CA ILE A 191 -7.57 -6.80 -9.91
C ILE A 191 -8.41 -7.46 -11.01
N PRO A 192 -7.83 -7.80 -12.19
CA PRO A 192 -8.51 -8.56 -13.23
C PRO A 192 -9.15 -9.85 -12.69
N LYS A 193 -10.33 -10.22 -13.21
CA LYS A 193 -11.10 -11.38 -12.70
C LYS A 193 -10.35 -12.69 -12.84
N GLU A 194 -9.54 -12.82 -13.89
CA GLU A 194 -8.67 -13.96 -14.15
C GLU A 194 -7.65 -14.11 -13.01
N PHE A 195 -7.06 -13.00 -12.57
CA PHE A 195 -6.10 -12.98 -11.48
C PHE A 195 -6.75 -13.15 -10.11
N GLN A 196 -7.95 -12.59 -9.89
CA GLN A 196 -8.74 -12.89 -8.69
C GLN A 196 -8.97 -14.39 -8.58
N ASN A 197 -9.43 -15.05 -9.66
CA ASN A 197 -9.63 -16.49 -9.70
C ASN A 197 -8.33 -17.26 -9.42
N MET A 198 -7.20 -16.81 -9.97
CA MET A 198 -5.90 -17.43 -9.72
C MET A 198 -5.50 -17.35 -8.24
N ILE A 199 -5.63 -16.16 -7.63
CA ILE A 199 -5.34 -15.93 -6.21
C ILE A 199 -6.25 -16.83 -5.35
N SER A 200 -7.55 -16.84 -5.62
CA SER A 200 -8.54 -17.57 -4.82
C SER A 200 -8.41 -19.10 -4.88
N ARG A 201 -8.00 -19.66 -6.03
CA ARG A 201 -7.98 -21.12 -6.27
C ARG A 201 -6.60 -21.75 -6.11
N PHE A 202 -5.57 -21.05 -6.54
CA PHE A 202 -4.23 -21.62 -6.68
C PHE A 202 -3.22 -21.08 -5.67
N SER A 203 -3.55 -20.00 -4.96
CA SER A 203 -2.64 -19.39 -3.99
C SER A 203 -3.00 -19.73 -2.53
N PRO A 204 -2.01 -19.91 -1.63
CA PRO A 204 -2.23 -20.00 -0.18
C PRO A 204 -2.60 -18.66 0.48
N VAL A 205 -2.60 -17.56 -0.28
CA VAL A 205 -2.79 -16.19 0.24
C VAL A 205 -4.12 -16.05 0.96
N GLY A 206 -5.21 -16.59 0.42
CA GLY A 206 -6.53 -16.51 1.06
C GLY A 206 -6.56 -17.13 2.46
N GLY A 207 -5.99 -18.33 2.62
CA GLY A 207 -5.87 -19.00 3.92
C GLY A 207 -4.97 -18.23 4.89
N THR A 208 -3.84 -17.72 4.38
CA THR A 208 -2.91 -16.88 5.18
C THR A 208 -3.60 -15.62 5.70
N ILE A 209 -4.38 -14.95 4.84
CA ILE A 209 -5.16 -13.75 5.20
C ILE A 209 -6.20 -14.08 6.27
N LEU A 210 -6.94 -15.18 6.09
CA LEU A 210 -7.96 -15.60 7.04
C LEU A 210 -7.37 -15.82 8.44
N ILE A 211 -6.29 -16.60 8.52
CA ILE A 211 -5.62 -16.90 9.79
C ILE A 211 -5.07 -15.62 10.43
N ALA A 212 -4.43 -14.73 9.64
CA ALA A 212 -3.90 -13.46 10.16
C ALA A 212 -5.01 -12.54 10.71
N VAL A 213 -6.15 -12.46 10.02
CA VAL A 213 -7.32 -11.67 10.47
C VAL A 213 -7.90 -12.25 11.75
N VAL A 214 -8.08 -13.57 11.82
CA VAL A 214 -8.59 -14.25 13.02
C VAL A 214 -7.65 -14.02 14.20
N LYS A 215 -6.36 -14.39 14.07
CA LYS A 215 -5.38 -14.25 15.16
C LYS A 215 -5.32 -12.82 15.72
N ARG A 216 -5.44 -11.80 14.87
CA ARG A 216 -5.26 -10.39 15.28
C ARG A 216 -6.53 -9.62 15.59
N LYS A 217 -7.69 -10.00 15.04
CA LYS A 217 -8.95 -9.25 15.18
C LYS A 217 -10.07 -10.06 15.84
N PHE A 218 -9.97 -11.39 15.83
CA PHE A 218 -10.94 -12.32 16.41
C PHE A 218 -10.26 -13.49 17.14
N PRO A 219 -9.31 -13.24 18.06
CA PRO A 219 -8.61 -14.33 18.75
C PRO A 219 -9.58 -15.27 19.49
N PHE A 220 -10.73 -14.75 19.96
CA PHE A 220 -11.78 -15.55 20.58
C PHE A 220 -12.30 -16.69 19.70
N MET A 221 -12.27 -16.57 18.35
CA MET A 221 -12.71 -17.64 17.44
C MET A 221 -11.81 -18.88 17.49
N LEU A 222 -10.63 -18.76 18.11
CA LEU A 222 -9.71 -19.87 18.31
C LEU A 222 -9.89 -20.55 19.67
N GLU A 223 -10.79 -20.07 20.53
CA GLU A 223 -11.04 -20.71 21.83
C GLU A 223 -11.65 -22.11 21.63
N LYS A 224 -11.07 -23.13 22.27
CA LYS A 224 -11.55 -24.53 22.24
C LYS A 224 -13.04 -24.67 22.43
N SER A 225 -13.63 -23.94 23.39
CA SER A 225 -15.07 -23.98 23.67
C SER A 225 -15.91 -23.62 22.43
N ILE A 226 -15.46 -22.66 21.62
CA ILE A 226 -16.13 -22.23 20.40
C ILE A 226 -15.93 -23.27 19.29
N LEU A 227 -14.70 -23.76 19.13
CA LEU A 227 -14.35 -24.77 18.12
C LEU A 227 -15.16 -26.06 18.32
N PHE A 228 -15.18 -26.60 19.54
CA PHE A 228 -15.93 -27.82 19.89
C PHE A 228 -17.45 -27.64 19.74
N THR A 229 -17.99 -26.50 20.15
CA THR A 229 -19.44 -26.23 20.02
C THR A 229 -19.86 -26.24 18.55
N TYR A 230 -19.00 -25.76 17.65
CA TYR A 230 -19.33 -25.67 16.23
C TYR A 230 -19.33 -27.05 15.56
N GLU A 231 -18.32 -27.87 15.85
CA GLU A 231 -18.21 -29.23 15.32
C GLU A 231 -19.39 -30.12 15.76
N LEU A 232 -19.77 -30.05 17.04
CA LEU A 232 -20.88 -30.86 17.59
C LEU A 232 -22.25 -30.46 17.06
N SER A 233 -22.46 -29.18 16.77
CA SER A 233 -23.79 -28.68 16.40
C SER A 233 -24.01 -28.59 14.90
N ASN A 234 -22.95 -28.50 14.07
CA ASN A 234 -23.00 -28.07 12.67
C ASN A 234 -23.88 -26.81 12.45
N ARG A 235 -24.14 -26.09 13.54
CA ARG A 235 -25.14 -25.04 13.69
C ARG A 235 -24.79 -24.25 14.92
N ILE A 236 -23.96 -23.24 14.74
CA ILE A 236 -24.07 -22.11 15.64
C ILE A 236 -24.90 -21.07 14.89
N LYS A 237 -26.13 -20.81 15.39
CA LYS A 237 -26.61 -19.43 15.37
C LYS A 237 -25.55 -18.69 16.15
N LEU A 238 -24.48 -18.22 15.49
CA LEU A 238 -23.34 -17.55 16.11
C LEU A 238 -23.93 -16.79 17.30
N GLN A 239 -23.66 -17.22 18.55
CA GLN A 239 -24.16 -16.55 19.76
C GLN A 239 -23.47 -15.18 19.91
N THR A 240 -23.11 -14.59 18.77
CA THR A 240 -22.58 -13.28 18.49
C THR A 240 -23.60 -12.19 18.66
N SER A 241 -24.87 -12.53 18.93
CA SER A 241 -25.86 -11.53 19.30
C SER A 241 -25.42 -10.72 20.53
N GLY A 242 -24.52 -11.24 21.38
CA GLY A 242 -23.83 -10.48 22.44
C GLY A 242 -22.42 -10.00 22.08
N VAL A 243 -21.57 -10.87 21.52
CA VAL A 243 -20.12 -10.61 21.33
C VAL A 243 -19.81 -9.75 20.09
N ILE A 244 -20.61 -9.86 19.02
CA ILE A 244 -20.55 -8.96 17.85
C ILE A 244 -21.59 -7.85 18.04
N ARG A 245 -21.50 -7.15 19.17
CA ARG A 245 -22.15 -5.86 19.37
C ARG A 245 -21.08 -4.79 19.62
N GLY A 246 -21.30 -3.59 19.08
CA GLY A 246 -20.37 -2.47 19.22
C GLY A 246 -19.14 -2.53 18.32
N SER A 247 -17.95 -2.39 18.91
CA SER A 247 -16.66 -2.09 18.24
C SER A 247 -16.10 -3.19 17.32
N HIS A 248 -16.71 -4.38 17.26
CA HIS A 248 -16.30 -5.48 16.40
C HIS A 248 -17.11 -5.60 15.11
N LEU A 249 -18.20 -4.83 14.97
CA LEU A 249 -19.10 -4.92 13.83
C LEU A 249 -18.35 -4.69 12.51
N ASP A 250 -17.62 -3.59 12.37
CA ASP A 250 -16.90 -3.26 11.12
C ASP A 250 -15.80 -4.25 10.78
N LYS A 251 -15.13 -4.80 11.81
CA LYS A 251 -14.16 -5.88 11.64
C LYS A 251 -14.85 -7.11 11.05
N TYR A 252 -16.04 -7.45 11.57
CA TYR A 252 -16.79 -8.62 11.12
C TYR A 252 -17.38 -8.42 9.72
N LYS A 253 -17.82 -7.19 9.39
CA LYS A 253 -18.19 -6.81 8.01
C LYS A 253 -17.02 -7.00 7.03
N PHE A 254 -15.80 -6.64 7.46
CA PHE A 254 -14.62 -6.87 6.64
C PHE A 254 -14.27 -8.36 6.52
N PHE A 255 -14.31 -9.12 7.61
CA PHE A 255 -14.09 -10.57 7.60
C PHE A 255 -15.07 -11.30 6.66
N THR A 256 -16.36 -11.02 6.78
CA THR A 256 -17.38 -11.62 5.90
C THR A 256 -17.21 -11.18 4.45
N TYR A 257 -16.78 -9.94 4.19
CA TYR A 257 -16.41 -9.49 2.83
C TYR A 257 -15.30 -10.35 2.22
N LEU A 258 -14.23 -10.66 2.96
CA LEU A 258 -13.13 -11.48 2.47
C LEU A 258 -13.60 -12.86 1.98
N ILE A 259 -14.56 -13.46 2.68
CA ILE A 259 -15.13 -14.76 2.32
C ILE A 259 -16.09 -14.63 1.14
N ARG A 260 -16.99 -13.63 1.17
CA ARG A 260 -18.03 -13.43 0.14
C ARG A 260 -17.43 -13.08 -1.23
N GLU A 261 -16.38 -12.28 -1.26
CA GLU A 261 -15.67 -11.94 -2.50
C GLU A 261 -14.70 -13.04 -2.97
N GLY A 262 -14.68 -14.19 -2.29
CA GLY A 262 -13.85 -15.33 -2.66
C GLY A 262 -12.36 -15.12 -2.39
N ILE A 263 -11.96 -14.15 -1.57
CA ILE A 263 -10.56 -13.92 -1.21
C ILE A 263 -10.10 -15.03 -0.26
N CYS A 264 -10.93 -15.37 0.73
CA CYS A 264 -10.74 -16.51 1.63
C CYS A 264 -11.62 -17.68 1.17
N THR A 265 -11.00 -18.76 0.74
CA THR A 265 -11.66 -19.98 0.25
C THR A 265 -11.22 -21.21 1.02
N VAL A 266 -12.03 -22.28 1.01
CA VAL A 266 -11.67 -23.57 1.62
C VAL A 266 -10.40 -24.11 0.94
N GLU A 267 -10.29 -23.96 -0.38
CA GLU A 267 -9.13 -24.37 -1.14
C GLU A 267 -7.86 -23.63 -0.71
N SER A 268 -7.93 -22.31 -0.52
CA SER A 268 -6.80 -21.51 -0.04
C SER A 268 -6.43 -21.83 1.41
N LEU A 269 -7.41 -22.25 2.22
CA LEU A 269 -7.24 -22.64 3.62
C LEU A 269 -6.52 -24.00 3.72
N ASN A 270 -6.94 -24.99 2.93
CA ASN A 270 -6.31 -26.31 2.90
C ASN A 270 -4.83 -26.22 2.47
N ARG A 271 -4.48 -25.28 1.58
CA ARG A 271 -3.09 -25.06 1.14
C ARG A 271 -2.15 -24.55 2.22
N VAL A 272 -2.69 -24.01 3.31
CA VAL A 272 -1.90 -23.48 4.43
C VAL A 272 -1.96 -24.38 5.65
N GLN A 273 -2.66 -25.51 5.56
CA GLN A 273 -2.91 -26.40 6.69
C GLN A 273 -1.62 -26.87 7.35
N ASP A 274 -0.69 -27.43 6.58
CA ASP A 274 0.56 -27.97 7.11
C ASP A 274 1.40 -26.88 7.78
N LYS A 275 1.57 -25.74 7.10
CA LYS A 275 2.38 -24.62 7.58
C LYS A 275 1.89 -24.02 8.90
N PHE A 276 0.57 -23.89 9.07
CA PHE A 276 0.00 -23.27 10.27
C PHE A 276 -0.38 -24.29 11.35
N SER A 277 -0.31 -25.59 11.06
CA SER A 277 -0.51 -26.61 12.10
C SER A 277 0.55 -26.50 13.18
N GLU A 278 1.80 -26.22 12.81
CA GLU A 278 2.90 -25.97 13.77
C GLU A 278 2.61 -24.73 14.66
N ASP A 279 2.27 -23.60 14.03
CA ASP A 279 1.88 -22.37 14.73
C ASP A 279 0.68 -22.53 15.69
N LEU A 280 -0.25 -23.44 15.39
CA LEU A 280 -1.46 -23.68 16.18
C LEU A 280 -1.18 -24.63 17.36
N LEU A 281 -0.27 -25.60 17.18
CA LEU A 281 0.19 -26.48 18.24
C LEU A 281 0.92 -25.68 19.34
N ASP A 282 1.69 -24.66 18.97
CA ASP A 282 2.40 -23.77 19.90
C ASP A 282 1.47 -22.98 20.83
N ILE A 283 0.23 -22.72 20.40
CA ILE A 283 -0.81 -22.07 21.21
C ILE A 283 -1.78 -23.07 21.85
N GLY A 284 -1.47 -24.37 21.76
CA GLY A 284 -2.23 -25.45 22.40
C GLY A 284 -3.54 -25.80 21.72
N GLU A 285 -3.76 -25.36 20.48
CA GLU A 285 -4.97 -25.63 19.70
C GLU A 285 -4.77 -26.86 18.80
N GLU A 286 -5.84 -27.62 18.56
CA GLU A 286 -5.80 -28.78 17.67
C GLU A 286 -6.03 -28.33 16.22
N PRO A 287 -5.00 -28.39 15.35
CA PRO A 287 -5.11 -27.83 14.00
C PRO A 287 -6.30 -28.39 13.19
N PRO A 288 -6.59 -29.71 13.17
CA PRO A 288 -7.71 -30.24 12.42
C PRO A 288 -9.06 -29.61 12.80
N LEU A 289 -9.29 -29.34 14.09
CA LEU A 289 -10.51 -28.69 14.59
C LEU A 289 -10.63 -27.26 14.06
N VAL A 290 -9.53 -26.50 14.09
CA VAL A 290 -9.47 -25.12 13.60
C VAL A 290 -9.76 -25.06 12.10
N PHE A 291 -9.14 -25.93 11.31
CA PHE A 291 -9.33 -25.96 9.85
C PHE A 291 -10.74 -26.42 9.46
N ASN A 292 -11.30 -27.42 10.16
CA ASN A 292 -12.67 -27.87 9.94
C ASN A 292 -13.68 -26.75 10.26
N TYR A 293 -13.52 -26.10 11.42
CA TYR A 293 -14.33 -24.95 11.84
C TYR A 293 -14.36 -23.85 10.77
N PHE A 294 -13.19 -23.40 10.31
CA PHE A 294 -13.13 -22.34 9.31
C PHE A 294 -13.63 -22.79 7.94
N GLY A 295 -13.41 -24.04 7.54
CA GLY A 295 -13.98 -24.59 6.32
C GLY A 295 -15.50 -24.55 6.30
N LEU A 296 -16.14 -24.96 7.39
CA LEU A 296 -17.59 -24.89 7.55
C LEU A 296 -18.11 -23.44 7.61
N LEU A 297 -17.43 -22.55 8.35
CA LEU A 297 -17.79 -21.13 8.43
C LEU A 297 -17.74 -20.44 7.06
N ILE A 298 -16.71 -20.74 6.25
CA ILE A 298 -16.60 -20.24 4.87
C ILE A 298 -17.81 -20.70 4.05
N ASN A 299 -18.17 -21.98 4.14
CA ASN A 299 -19.31 -22.54 3.41
C ASN A 299 -20.64 -21.92 3.85
N GLU A 300 -20.84 -21.71 5.15
CA GLU A 300 -22.02 -21.05 5.72
C GLU A 300 -22.18 -19.62 5.16
N ILE A 301 -21.11 -18.81 5.24
CA ILE A 301 -21.14 -17.41 4.78
C ILE A 301 -21.36 -17.33 3.25
N LYS A 302 -20.82 -18.29 2.48
CA LYS A 302 -21.05 -18.35 1.03
C LYS A 302 -22.47 -18.76 0.66
N ASN A 303 -23.04 -19.74 1.36
CA ASN A 303 -24.35 -20.33 1.02
C ASN A 303 -25.53 -19.52 1.57
N GLU A 304 -25.33 -18.68 2.59
CA GLU A 304 -26.38 -17.88 3.21
C GLU A 304 -26.08 -16.36 3.18
N PRO A 305 -25.83 -15.75 2.00
CA PRO A 305 -25.40 -14.35 1.89
C PRO A 305 -26.44 -13.37 2.44
N TYR A 306 -27.72 -13.75 2.49
CA TYR A 306 -28.83 -12.94 2.97
C TYR A 306 -28.82 -12.73 4.50
N LYS A 307 -28.32 -13.70 5.28
CA LYS A 307 -28.16 -13.54 6.74
C LYS A 307 -27.19 -12.41 7.08
N TYR A 308 -26.26 -12.12 6.17
CA TYR A 308 -25.21 -11.13 6.33
C TYR A 308 -25.39 -9.90 5.40
N LYS A 309 -26.54 -9.76 4.74
CA LYS A 309 -26.82 -8.70 3.77
C LYS A 309 -27.04 -7.32 4.41
N ASN A 310 -27.55 -7.29 5.65
CA ASN A 310 -27.71 -6.06 6.44
C ASN A 310 -26.40 -5.57 7.09
N LEU A 311 -25.28 -6.27 6.82
CA LEU A 311 -23.95 -5.94 7.32
C LEU A 311 -23.08 -5.29 6.23
N THR A 312 -23.68 -4.71 5.19
CA THR A 312 -22.92 -3.86 4.27
C THR A 312 -22.35 -2.67 5.02
N MET A 313 -21.07 -2.38 4.77
CA MET A 313 -20.49 -1.09 5.16
C MET A 313 -21.22 -0.07 4.29
N THR A 314 -22.01 0.82 4.89
CA THR A 314 -22.47 2.02 4.22
C THR A 314 -21.22 2.72 3.69
N GLU A 315 -21.17 2.90 2.38
CA GLU A 315 -20.10 3.62 1.71
C GLU A 315 -20.13 5.06 2.23
N LEU A 316 -19.30 5.38 3.21
CA LEU A 316 -18.91 6.76 3.48
C LEU A 316 -17.95 7.15 2.35
N GLU A 317 -18.53 7.47 1.20
CA GLU A 317 -17.93 8.37 0.22
C GLU A 317 -17.99 9.78 0.86
N PRO A 318 -16.91 10.21 1.53
CA PRO A 318 -16.26 11.41 1.00
C PRO A 318 -14.74 11.54 1.21
N GLU A 319 -14.03 10.56 1.79
CA GLU A 319 -12.61 10.79 2.15
C GLU A 319 -11.59 10.54 1.02
N LEU A 320 -12.07 10.16 -0.16
CA LEU A 320 -11.22 9.96 -1.35
C LEU A 320 -11.78 10.68 -2.58
N SER A 321 -12.68 11.64 -2.41
CA SER A 321 -13.04 12.59 -3.47
C SER A 321 -12.33 13.91 -3.15
N ASP A 322 -11.09 14.04 -3.66
CA ASP A 322 -10.39 15.26 -4.12
C ASP A 322 -8.86 15.04 -4.22
#